data_AF-A0A2T4TAZ0-F1
#
_entry.id   AF-A0A2T4TAZ0-F1
#
_cell.length_a   1.000
_cell.length_b   1.000
_cell.length_c   1.000
_cell.angle_alpha   90.00
_cell.angle_beta   90.00
_cell.angle_gamma   90.00
#
_symmetry.space_group_name_H-M   'P 1'
#
loop_
_entity.id
_entity.type
_entity.pdbx_description
1 polymer ?
#
loop_
_entity_poly.entity_id
_entity_poly.type
_entity_poly.pdbx_seq_one_letter_code
_entity_poly.pdbx_strand_id
1 'polypeptide(L)'
;MKNQKMYEPDDKMIYLIRDNYDLLQSLGCFGISLGFGDKTVREVCDDQNVDTYTFLAVVNFTINGYKAFDDVDRLSIPTLMQYLRASHTYYLEYKLPFIRKELCASLDETDNLARLILRLYDEYAHSIHNHMQYEEKNVFPYVDSLLNGESNDAYDVETYSKHHSQTDVKLRELKSIIIKYLPSDTHHNNRLTATLYDIYNCEAWLEQHALVEEEIFIPVIRRLEQKSKQNDVSVKISNMITQSPLSDEVLSDREKDVIVDVAQGMTNKEIADHLCISTNTVITHRRNIARKLQIHSPAGLTIYAIVNNLVDISSVKL
;
A
#
# COMPACT_ATOMS: atom_id res chain seq x y z
N MET A 1 -20.34 21.70 21.33
CA MET A 1 -20.59 20.67 20.31
C MET A 1 -20.21 21.29 18.97
N LYS A 2 -19.12 20.84 18.33
CA LYS A 2 -18.85 21.26 16.95
C LYS A 2 -20.06 20.80 16.13
N ASN A 3 -20.71 21.71 15.40
CA ASN A 3 -21.86 21.37 14.57
C ASN A 3 -21.43 20.27 13.60
N GLN A 4 -21.99 19.07 13.75
CA GLN A 4 -21.79 17.93 12.85
C GLN A 4 -22.58 18.18 11.56
N LYS A 5 -22.18 19.18 10.77
CA LYS A 5 -22.71 19.35 9.43
C LYS A 5 -21.99 18.34 8.53
N MET A 6 -22.75 17.42 7.96
CA MET A 6 -22.27 16.59 6.86
C MET A 6 -22.30 17.44 5.59
N TYR A 7 -21.18 17.52 4.89
CA TYR A 7 -21.09 18.26 3.64
C TYR A 7 -21.58 17.42 2.48
N GLU A 8 -22.30 18.08 1.59
CA GLU A 8 -22.93 17.48 0.42
C GLU A 8 -22.38 18.09 -0.89
N PRO A 9 -22.54 17.42 -2.05
CA PRO A 9 -22.01 17.91 -3.33
C PRO A 9 -22.48 19.32 -3.72
N ASP A 10 -23.67 19.71 -3.27
CA ASP A 10 -24.30 20.97 -3.66
C ASP A 10 -24.02 22.10 -2.64
N ASP A 11 -23.31 21.80 -1.53
CA ASP A 11 -22.76 22.82 -0.65
C ASP A 11 -21.71 23.66 -1.39
N LYS A 12 -21.56 24.93 -1.01
CA LYS A 12 -20.50 25.79 -1.55
C LYS A 12 -19.15 25.44 -0.94
N MET A 13 -18.11 25.28 -1.78
CA MET A 13 -16.75 24.94 -1.33
C MET A 13 -16.21 25.96 -0.31
N ILE A 14 -16.55 27.24 -0.45
CA ILE A 14 -16.18 28.29 0.49
C ILE A 14 -16.74 28.07 1.90
N TYR A 15 -17.91 27.42 2.04
CA TYR A 15 -18.50 27.14 3.35
C TYR A 15 -17.76 26.03 4.08
N LEU A 16 -17.29 25.00 3.36
CA LEU A 16 -16.46 23.94 3.94
C LEU A 16 -15.20 24.54 4.58
N ILE A 17 -14.49 25.41 3.87
CA ILE A 17 -13.26 26.06 4.36
C ILE A 17 -13.56 27.04 5.50
N ARG A 18 -14.66 27.79 5.41
CA ARG A 18 -15.04 28.73 6.49
C ARG A 18 -15.35 27.98 7.79
N ASP A 19 -16.03 26.86 7.68
CA ASP A 19 -16.44 26.06 8.83
C ASP A 19 -15.26 25.24 9.39
N ASN A 20 -14.30 24.86 8.53
CA ASN A 20 -13.02 24.31 8.95
C ASN A 20 -11.85 24.71 8.01
N TYR A 21 -11.03 25.67 8.43
CA TYR A 21 -9.90 26.18 7.64
C TYR A 21 -8.79 25.15 7.46
N ASP A 22 -8.75 24.11 8.31
CA ASP A 22 -7.80 23.02 8.21
C ASP A 22 -7.89 22.35 6.82
N LEU A 23 -9.08 22.33 6.20
CA LEU A 23 -9.27 21.78 4.85
C LEU A 23 -8.36 22.37 3.77
N LEU A 24 -7.81 23.57 3.96
CA LEU A 24 -6.86 24.16 3.01
C LEU A 24 -5.69 23.23 2.71
N GLN A 25 -5.21 22.47 3.70
CA GLN A 25 -4.15 21.48 3.49
C GLN A 25 -4.66 20.28 2.68
N SER A 26 -5.86 19.77 2.99
CA SER A 26 -6.47 18.64 2.28
C SER A 26 -6.77 18.97 0.81
N LEU A 27 -7.22 20.20 0.50
CA LEU A 27 -7.51 20.63 -0.87
C LEU A 27 -6.29 20.47 -1.79
N GLY A 28 -5.11 20.90 -1.30
CA GLY A 28 -3.86 20.74 -2.06
C GLY A 28 -3.53 19.28 -2.35
N CYS A 29 -3.81 18.37 -1.42
CA CYS A 29 -3.58 16.93 -1.61
C CYS A 29 -4.53 16.34 -2.67
N PHE A 30 -5.75 16.85 -2.80
CA PHE A 30 -6.64 16.49 -3.91
C PHE A 30 -6.28 17.16 -5.25
N GLY A 31 -5.27 18.04 -5.29
CA GLY A 31 -4.94 18.84 -6.47
C GLY A 31 -5.91 19.99 -6.72
N ILE A 32 -6.75 20.34 -5.74
CA ILE A 32 -7.71 21.44 -5.86
C ILE A 32 -6.98 22.76 -5.57
N SER A 33 -6.92 23.61 -6.60
CA SER A 33 -6.35 24.95 -6.49
C SER A 33 -7.37 25.95 -5.93
N LEU A 34 -6.90 26.94 -5.16
CA LEU A 34 -7.71 28.07 -4.74
C LEU A 34 -8.14 28.93 -5.94
N GLY A 35 -9.21 29.71 -5.78
CA GLY A 35 -9.74 30.58 -6.84
C GLY A 35 -11.00 30.03 -7.53
N PHE A 36 -11.71 29.09 -6.90
CA PHE A 36 -12.95 28.50 -7.41
C PHE A 36 -14.21 29.39 -7.28
N GLY A 37 -14.11 30.59 -6.68
CA GLY A 37 -15.24 31.51 -6.53
C GLY A 37 -16.37 30.92 -5.68
N ASP A 38 -17.62 31.12 -6.10
CA ASP A 38 -18.82 30.60 -5.44
C ASP A 38 -19.27 29.24 -5.99
N LYS A 39 -18.36 28.40 -6.47
CA LYS A 39 -18.70 27.06 -6.98
C LYS A 39 -19.10 26.09 -5.85
N THR A 40 -19.99 25.16 -6.17
CA THR A 40 -20.32 24.04 -5.28
C THR A 40 -19.15 23.05 -5.18
N VAL A 41 -19.17 22.17 -4.19
CA VAL A 41 -18.17 21.10 -4.07
C VAL A 41 -18.09 20.29 -5.35
N ARG A 42 -19.24 19.89 -5.90
CA ARG A 42 -19.33 19.13 -7.16
C ARG A 42 -18.68 19.89 -8.32
N GLU A 43 -19.04 21.16 -8.52
CA GLU A 43 -18.49 21.98 -9.60
C GLU A 43 -16.96 22.09 -9.51
N VAL A 44 -16.42 22.28 -8.30
CA VAL A 44 -14.96 22.35 -8.09
C VAL A 44 -14.28 21.02 -8.35
N CYS A 45 -14.84 19.92 -7.83
CA CYS A 45 -14.31 18.59 -8.04
C CYS A 45 -14.31 18.21 -9.53
N ASP A 46 -15.41 18.47 -10.24
CA ASP A 46 -15.54 18.20 -11.67
C ASP A 46 -14.51 19.01 -12.49
N ASP A 47 -14.35 20.32 -12.19
CA ASP A 47 -13.38 21.19 -12.87
C ASP A 47 -11.92 20.79 -12.64
N GLN A 48 -11.63 20.11 -11.54
CA GLN A 48 -10.28 19.72 -11.14
C GLN A 48 -10.03 18.21 -11.29
N ASN A 49 -10.96 17.49 -11.94
CA ASN A 49 -10.90 16.05 -12.18
C ASN A 49 -10.69 15.24 -10.88
N VAL A 50 -11.41 15.61 -9.82
CA VAL A 50 -11.44 14.94 -8.52
C VAL A 50 -12.78 14.23 -8.37
N ASP A 51 -12.77 12.97 -7.94
CA ASP A 51 -14.04 12.29 -7.64
C ASP A 51 -14.74 12.93 -6.44
N THR A 52 -15.91 13.52 -6.69
CA THR A 52 -16.67 14.27 -5.68
C THR A 52 -17.05 13.41 -4.48
N TYR A 53 -17.37 12.13 -4.69
CA TYR A 53 -17.80 11.24 -3.61
C TYR A 53 -16.63 10.89 -2.69
N THR A 54 -15.49 10.51 -3.25
CA THR A 54 -14.25 10.27 -2.50
C THR A 54 -13.76 11.52 -1.78
N PHE A 55 -13.82 12.69 -2.43
CA PHE A 55 -13.48 13.95 -1.78
C PHE A 55 -14.33 14.17 -0.52
N LEU A 56 -15.66 14.07 -0.65
CA LEU A 56 -16.58 14.26 0.47
C LEU A 56 -16.45 13.15 1.54
N ALA A 57 -16.12 11.93 1.15
CA ALA A 57 -15.85 10.84 2.09
C ALA A 57 -14.66 11.20 3.00
N VAL A 58 -13.52 11.59 2.41
CA VAL A 58 -12.33 11.99 3.17
C VAL A 58 -12.60 13.26 3.99
N VAL A 59 -13.23 14.28 3.42
CA VAL A 59 -13.54 15.55 4.12
C VAL A 59 -14.48 15.34 5.30
N ASN A 60 -15.58 14.59 5.11
CA ASN A 60 -16.51 14.34 6.21
C ASN A 60 -15.90 13.42 7.28
N PHE A 61 -15.02 12.50 6.89
CA PHE A 61 -14.28 11.67 7.83
C PHE A 61 -13.32 12.52 8.69
N THR A 62 -12.46 13.34 8.07
CA THR A 62 -11.47 14.14 8.79
C THR A 62 -12.09 15.22 9.68
N ILE A 63 -13.24 15.78 9.29
CA ILE A 63 -13.91 16.84 10.06
C ILE A 63 -14.81 16.28 11.16
N ASN A 64 -15.64 15.29 10.83
CA ASN A 64 -16.73 14.84 11.68
C ASN A 64 -16.47 13.45 12.30
N GLY A 65 -15.37 12.77 11.94
CA GLY A 65 -15.14 11.37 12.29
C GLY A 65 -16.15 10.43 11.63
N TYR A 66 -16.81 10.87 10.56
CA TYR A 66 -17.89 10.11 9.93
C TYR A 66 -17.30 8.94 9.13
N LYS A 67 -17.51 7.72 9.63
CA LYS A 67 -16.99 6.47 9.06
C LYS A 67 -17.95 5.72 8.14
N ALA A 68 -19.20 6.18 8.03
CA ALA A 68 -20.24 5.48 7.29
C ALA A 68 -20.24 5.90 5.81
N PHE A 69 -19.29 5.39 5.05
CA PHE A 69 -19.35 5.45 3.58
C PHE A 69 -20.39 4.42 3.13
N ASP A 70 -21.58 4.89 2.73
CA ASP A 70 -22.73 4.04 2.36
C ASP A 70 -22.39 3.01 1.28
N ASP A 71 -21.38 3.33 0.44
CA ASP A 71 -20.85 2.44 -0.57
C ASP A 71 -19.33 2.58 -0.72
N VAL A 72 -18.59 1.58 -0.22
CA VAL A 72 -17.13 1.47 -0.40
C VAL A 72 -16.77 1.29 -1.88
N ASP A 73 -17.66 0.71 -2.70
CA ASP A 73 -17.41 0.51 -4.13
C ASP A 73 -17.47 1.80 -4.95
N ARG A 74 -18.09 2.85 -4.40
CA ARG A 74 -18.17 4.16 -5.04
C ARG A 74 -16.90 5.00 -4.82
N LEU A 75 -16.02 4.59 -3.89
CA LEU A 75 -14.78 5.31 -3.65
C LEU A 75 -13.80 5.10 -4.82
N SER A 76 -13.40 6.20 -5.45
CA SER A 76 -12.34 6.26 -6.45
C SER A 76 -10.97 5.98 -5.82
N ILE A 77 -10.41 4.80 -6.11
CA ILE A 77 -9.04 4.44 -5.75
C ILE A 77 -8.01 5.40 -6.37
N PRO A 78 -8.11 5.79 -7.66
CA PRO A 78 -7.19 6.77 -8.25
C PRO A 78 -7.16 8.10 -7.47
N THR A 79 -8.32 8.60 -7.03
CA THR A 79 -8.40 9.84 -6.25
C THR A 79 -7.79 9.69 -4.86
N LEU A 80 -7.97 8.53 -4.19
CA LEU A 80 -7.31 8.23 -2.92
C LEU A 80 -5.79 8.13 -3.07
N MET A 81 -5.29 7.45 -4.11
CA MET A 81 -3.86 7.35 -4.39
C MET A 81 -3.25 8.72 -4.69
N GLN A 82 -3.92 9.56 -5.48
CA GLN A 82 -3.50 10.93 -5.72
C GLN A 82 -3.40 11.71 -4.40
N TYR A 83 -4.42 11.63 -3.56
CA TYR A 83 -4.45 12.30 -2.25
C TYR A 83 -3.27 11.89 -1.36
N LEU A 84 -3.01 10.57 -1.22
CA LEU A 84 -1.93 10.07 -0.37
C LEU A 84 -0.55 10.42 -0.93
N ARG A 85 -0.30 10.22 -2.23
CA ARG A 85 0.98 10.61 -2.87
C ARG A 85 1.25 12.11 -2.75
N ALA A 86 0.25 12.95 -2.97
CA ALA A 86 0.39 14.40 -2.82
C ALA A 86 0.66 14.81 -1.36
N SER A 87 0.02 14.12 -0.39
CA SER A 87 0.33 14.26 1.04
C SER A 87 1.80 13.92 1.31
N HIS A 88 2.32 12.82 0.77
CA HIS A 88 3.74 12.44 0.92
C HIS A 88 4.67 13.51 0.38
N THR A 89 4.44 13.99 -0.85
CA THR A 89 5.22 15.09 -1.43
C THR A 89 5.21 16.32 -0.53
N TYR A 90 4.03 16.72 -0.03
CA TYR A 90 3.91 17.85 0.90
C TYR A 90 4.77 17.68 2.16
N TYR A 91 4.74 16.51 2.80
CA TYR A 91 5.52 16.28 4.01
C TYR A 91 7.01 16.21 3.74
N LEU A 92 7.42 15.39 2.76
CA LEU A 92 8.81 15.08 2.50
C LEU A 92 9.56 16.26 1.88
N GLU A 93 8.94 16.99 0.96
CA GLU A 93 9.60 18.05 0.21
C GLU A 93 9.39 19.45 0.81
N TYR A 94 8.33 19.64 1.59
CA TYR A 94 7.99 20.95 2.13
C TYR A 94 7.92 20.99 3.67
N LYS A 95 6.97 20.32 4.31
CA LYS A 95 6.65 20.56 5.73
C LYS A 95 7.79 20.12 6.66
N LEU A 96 8.37 18.94 6.47
CA LEU A 96 9.46 18.46 7.32
C LEU A 96 10.75 19.28 7.15
N PRO A 97 11.21 19.61 5.91
CA PRO A 97 12.33 20.52 5.72
C PRO A 97 12.07 21.94 6.27
N PHE A 98 10.84 22.44 6.12
CA PHE A 98 10.45 23.75 6.62
C PHE A 98 10.59 23.84 8.15
N ILE A 99 10.00 22.91 8.90
CA ILE A 99 10.12 22.89 10.37
C ILE A 99 11.58 22.74 10.79
N ARG A 100 12.38 21.92 10.08
CA ARG A 100 13.80 21.77 10.38
C ARG A 100 14.56 23.09 10.27
N LYS A 101 14.25 23.88 9.23
CA LYS A 101 14.82 25.20 9.02
C LYS A 101 14.42 26.17 10.14
N GLU A 102 13.14 26.16 10.54
CA GLU A 102 12.64 27.02 11.62
C GLU A 102 13.25 26.65 12.99
N LEU A 103 13.47 25.36 13.26
CA LEU A 103 14.19 24.89 14.44
C LEU A 103 15.65 25.38 14.46
N CYS A 104 16.38 25.22 13.35
CA CYS A 104 17.74 25.77 13.21
C CYS A 104 17.78 27.28 13.46
N ALA A 105 16.80 27.99 12.91
CA ALA A 105 16.79 29.43 13.01
C ALA A 105 16.44 29.89 14.44
N SER A 106 15.68 29.10 15.20
CA SER A 106 15.19 29.45 16.54
C SER A 106 16.06 28.93 17.68
N LEU A 107 16.97 27.99 17.42
CA LEU A 107 17.83 27.34 18.42
C LEU A 107 19.30 27.72 18.22
N ASP A 108 20.03 27.91 19.32
CA ASP A 108 21.48 28.15 19.27
C ASP A 108 22.23 26.81 19.18
N GLU A 109 22.90 26.55 18.06
CA GLU A 109 23.65 25.30 17.83
C GLU A 109 24.84 25.09 18.78
N THR A 110 25.23 26.11 19.55
CA THR A 110 26.24 25.97 20.61
C THR A 110 25.67 25.34 21.88
N ASP A 111 24.34 25.37 22.08
CA ASP A 111 23.64 24.75 23.19
C ASP A 111 23.49 23.22 22.97
N ASN A 112 23.86 22.45 23.99
CA ASN A 112 23.69 20.99 23.98
C ASN A 112 22.21 20.58 23.89
N LEU A 113 21.30 21.37 24.47
CA LEU A 113 19.87 21.09 24.42
C LEU A 113 19.30 21.31 23.03
N ALA A 114 19.71 22.39 22.36
CA ALA A 114 19.39 22.65 20.97
C ALA A 114 19.83 21.48 20.07
N ARG A 115 21.06 20.99 20.23
CA ARG A 115 21.57 19.83 19.47
C ARG A 115 20.73 18.56 19.71
N LEU A 116 20.29 18.34 20.95
CA LEU A 116 19.41 17.21 21.27
C LEU A 116 18.06 17.33 20.56
N ILE A 117 17.43 18.51 20.58
CA ILE A 117 16.17 18.79 19.88
C ILE A 117 16.31 18.52 18.38
N LEU A 118 17.37 19.05 17.76
CA LEU A 118 17.60 18.85 16.33
C LEU A 118 17.79 17.37 15.97
N ARG A 119 18.51 16.61 16.80
CA ARG A 119 18.65 15.17 16.60
C ARG A 119 17.33 14.42 16.72
N LEU A 120 16.53 14.71 17.76
CA LEU A 120 15.21 14.10 17.93
C LEU A 120 14.30 14.38 16.74
N TYR A 121 14.36 15.59 16.21
CA TYR A 121 13.62 15.97 15.01
C TYR A 121 14.10 15.21 13.77
N ASP A 122 15.42 15.15 13.54
CA ASP A 122 15.99 14.46 12.38
C ASP A 122 15.63 12.98 12.37
N GLU A 123 15.67 12.33 13.54
CA GLU A 123 15.24 10.95 13.69
C GLU A 123 13.74 10.75 13.43
N TYR A 124 12.90 11.69 13.88
CA TYR A 124 11.46 11.69 13.60
C TYR A 124 11.19 11.83 12.09
N ALA A 125 11.79 12.84 11.46
CA ALA A 125 11.63 13.09 10.03
C ALA A 125 12.13 11.91 9.18
N HIS A 126 13.24 11.28 9.58
CA HIS A 126 13.75 10.08 8.90
C HIS A 126 12.79 8.89 9.00
N SER A 127 12.13 8.70 10.15
CA SER A 127 11.13 7.63 10.31
C SER A 127 9.94 7.82 9.36
N ILE A 128 9.40 9.05 9.28
CA ILE A 128 8.29 9.39 8.36
C ILE A 128 8.74 9.19 6.90
N HIS A 129 9.97 9.60 6.57
CA HIS A 129 10.52 9.43 5.24
C HIS A 129 10.60 7.95 4.82
N ASN A 130 11.12 7.08 5.69
CA ASN A 130 11.24 5.65 5.39
C ASN A 130 9.86 4.99 5.21
N HIS A 131 8.88 5.41 6.01
CA HIS A 131 7.51 4.94 5.95
C HIS A 131 6.84 5.28 4.62
N MET A 132 6.76 6.57 4.28
CA MET A 132 6.15 7.02 3.03
C MET A 132 6.90 6.47 1.80
N GLN A 133 8.23 6.38 1.85
CA GLN A 133 8.99 5.74 0.77
C GLN A 133 8.68 4.26 0.59
N TYR A 134 8.36 3.54 1.67
CA TYR A 134 7.97 2.15 1.57
C TYR A 134 6.63 2.02 0.83
N GLU A 135 5.65 2.88 1.11
CA GLU A 135 4.38 2.91 0.40
C GLU A 135 4.53 3.20 -1.08
N GLU A 136 5.29 4.24 -1.42
CA GLU A 136 5.55 4.64 -2.80
C GLU A 136 6.21 3.51 -3.61
N LYS A 137 7.05 2.70 -2.97
CA LYS A 137 7.82 1.63 -3.63
C LYS A 137 7.14 0.26 -3.61
N ASN A 138 6.23 0.01 -2.68
CA ASN A 138 5.66 -1.33 -2.47
C ASN A 138 4.14 -1.32 -2.51
N VAL A 139 3.49 -0.48 -1.70
CA VAL A 139 2.04 -0.48 -1.52
C VAL A 139 1.33 0.08 -2.76
N PHE A 140 1.71 1.26 -3.22
CA PHE A 140 1.02 1.88 -4.35
C PHE A 140 1.23 1.13 -5.67
N PRO A 141 2.44 0.62 -6.01
CA PRO A 141 2.60 -0.26 -7.16
C PRO A 141 1.77 -1.54 -7.05
N TYR A 142 1.61 -2.11 -5.85
CA TYR A 142 0.73 -3.25 -5.64
C TYR A 142 -0.73 -2.92 -5.93
N VAL A 143 -1.21 -1.76 -5.46
CA VAL A 143 -2.57 -1.28 -5.75
C VAL A 143 -2.76 -1.02 -7.25
N ASP A 144 -1.77 -0.45 -7.93
CA ASP A 144 -1.78 -0.27 -9.38
C ASP A 144 -1.91 -1.62 -10.10
N SER A 145 -1.16 -2.65 -9.69
CA SER A 145 -1.29 -4.02 -10.22
C SER A 145 -2.68 -4.61 -9.96
N LEU A 146 -3.25 -4.44 -8.76
CA LEU A 146 -4.62 -4.90 -8.48
C LEU A 146 -5.66 -4.22 -9.39
N LEU A 147 -5.52 -2.91 -9.65
CA LEU A 147 -6.40 -2.17 -10.57
C LEU A 147 -6.29 -2.67 -12.01
N ASN A 148 -5.10 -3.11 -12.42
CA ASN A 148 -4.85 -3.70 -13.74
C ASN A 148 -5.27 -5.17 -13.84
N GLY A 149 -5.79 -5.78 -12.77
CA GLY A 149 -6.19 -7.19 -12.71
C GLY A 149 -5.01 -8.16 -12.59
N GLU A 150 -3.83 -7.68 -12.21
CA GLU A 150 -2.64 -8.49 -11.98
C GLU A 150 -2.60 -8.94 -10.52
N SER A 151 -2.84 -10.23 -10.26
CA SER A 151 -2.72 -10.81 -8.92
C SER A 151 -1.28 -11.19 -8.63
N ASN A 152 -0.63 -10.49 -7.71
CA ASN A 152 0.66 -10.91 -7.15
C ASN A 152 0.44 -11.58 -5.78
N ASP A 153 0.53 -12.90 -5.73
CA ASP A 153 0.37 -13.71 -4.50
C ASP A 153 1.45 -13.45 -3.43
N ALA A 154 2.51 -12.69 -3.77
CA ALA A 154 3.63 -12.42 -2.86
C ALA A 154 3.40 -11.25 -1.90
N TYR A 155 2.37 -10.42 -2.11
CA TYR A 155 2.10 -9.23 -1.30
C TYR A 155 0.65 -9.22 -0.78
N ASP A 156 0.51 -8.94 0.52
CA ASP A 156 -0.76 -8.90 1.23
C ASP A 156 -0.86 -7.58 2.01
N VAL A 157 -1.95 -6.85 1.81
CA VAL A 157 -2.25 -5.59 2.51
C VAL A 157 -2.30 -5.76 4.04
N GLU A 158 -2.50 -6.97 4.58
CA GLU A 158 -2.35 -7.22 6.03
C GLU A 158 -0.91 -7.09 6.54
N THR A 159 0.09 -7.32 5.68
CA THR A 159 1.50 -7.13 6.03
C THR A 159 1.81 -5.65 6.25
N TYR A 160 1.08 -4.76 5.57
CA TYR A 160 1.22 -3.31 5.67
C TYR A 160 0.64 -2.71 6.97
N SER A 161 -0.57 -3.12 7.35
CA SER A 161 -1.35 -2.50 8.44
C SER A 161 -0.69 -2.52 9.84
N LYS A 162 0.37 -3.31 10.07
CA LYS A 162 0.98 -3.48 11.39
C LYS A 162 2.03 -2.43 11.78
N HIS A 163 2.35 -1.46 10.90
CA HIS A 163 3.54 -0.61 11.06
C HIS A 163 3.31 0.87 11.44
N HIS A 164 2.09 1.38 11.56
CA HIS A 164 1.83 2.83 11.70
C HIS A 164 2.03 3.45 13.11
N SER A 165 2.20 2.68 14.18
CA SER A 165 2.00 3.16 15.56
C SER A 165 3.25 3.57 16.37
N GLN A 166 4.42 3.78 15.76
CA GLN A 166 5.68 3.96 16.51
C GLN A 166 6.33 5.36 16.45
N THR A 167 5.75 6.34 15.76
CA THR A 167 6.45 7.60 15.46
C THR A 167 6.28 8.74 16.49
N ASP A 168 5.41 8.57 17.49
CA ASP A 168 4.93 9.70 18.33
C ASP A 168 5.81 10.02 19.54
N VAL A 169 6.61 9.05 20.03
CA VAL A 169 7.35 9.21 21.29
C VAL A 169 8.42 10.31 21.17
N LYS A 170 9.15 10.35 20.05
CA LYS A 170 10.25 11.29 19.83
C LYS A 170 9.76 12.73 19.74
N LEU A 171 8.65 12.95 19.03
CA LEU A 171 8.08 14.28 18.86
C LEU A 171 7.50 14.80 20.19
N ARG A 172 6.89 13.93 21.00
CA ARG A 172 6.45 14.27 22.35
C ARG A 172 7.60 14.69 23.26
N GLU A 173 8.72 13.98 23.21
CA GLU A 173 9.93 14.33 23.97
C GLU A 173 10.49 15.68 23.52
N LEU A 174 10.64 15.87 22.21
CA LEU A 174 11.08 17.14 21.62
C LEU A 174 10.22 18.32 22.09
N LYS A 175 8.89 18.23 21.95
CA LYS A 175 7.95 19.27 22.39
C LYS A 175 8.08 19.54 23.89
N SER A 176 8.19 18.49 24.70
CA SER A 176 8.35 18.61 26.15
C SER A 176 9.64 19.32 26.53
N ILE A 177 10.74 19.04 25.82
CA ILE A 177 12.03 19.69 26.06
C ILE A 177 11.92 21.17 25.74
N ILE A 178 11.36 21.52 24.57
CA ILE A 178 11.15 22.90 24.15
C ILE A 178 10.32 23.67 25.20
N ILE A 179 9.17 23.14 25.61
CA ILE A 179 8.26 23.83 26.54
C ILE A 179 8.87 24.00 27.93
N LYS A 180 9.63 23.01 28.43
CA LYS A 180 10.11 23.01 29.81
C LYS A 180 11.43 23.76 30.00
N TYR A 181 12.27 23.80 28.98
CA TYR A 181 13.68 24.16 29.13
C TYR A 181 14.16 25.27 28.17
N LEU A 182 13.30 25.81 27.28
CA LEU A 182 13.61 26.93 26.37
C LEU A 182 12.46 27.97 26.33
N PRO A 183 12.66 29.29 26.09
CA PRO A 183 13.86 30.13 26.27
C PRO A 183 13.64 31.30 27.28
N SER A 184 14.73 32.01 27.59
CA SER A 184 14.88 33.05 28.64
C SER A 184 14.67 34.51 28.19
N ASP A 185 14.42 34.78 26.91
CA ASP A 185 14.13 36.12 26.35
C ASP A 185 12.94 36.12 25.35
N THR A 186 12.31 37.28 25.15
CA THR A 186 11.03 37.41 24.43
C THR A 186 11.10 37.13 22.91
N HIS A 187 12.21 37.43 22.23
CA HIS A 187 12.29 37.28 20.77
C HIS A 187 12.50 35.82 20.36
N HIS A 188 13.38 35.09 21.02
CA HIS A 188 13.55 33.66 20.79
C HIS A 188 12.29 32.88 21.19
N ASN A 189 11.59 33.33 22.23
CA ASN A 189 10.34 32.71 22.66
C ASN A 189 9.25 32.75 21.58
N ASN A 190 9.04 33.90 20.92
CA ASN A 190 8.01 34.03 19.89
C ASN A 190 8.29 33.11 18.68
N ARG A 191 9.55 33.02 18.25
CA ARG A 191 9.95 32.17 17.12
C ARG A 191 9.80 30.69 17.46
N LEU A 192 10.30 30.29 18.62
CA LEU A 192 10.18 28.92 19.09
C LEU A 192 8.73 28.51 19.33
N THR A 193 7.88 29.44 19.80
CA THR A 193 6.44 29.23 19.92
C THR A 193 5.78 28.99 18.55
N ALA A 194 6.14 29.77 17.52
CA ALA A 194 5.64 29.55 16.16
C ALA A 194 6.09 28.20 15.60
N THR A 195 7.37 27.85 15.74
CA THR A 195 7.90 26.54 15.34
C THR A 195 7.22 25.39 16.08
N LEU A 196 6.94 25.57 17.37
CA LEU A 196 6.23 24.57 18.18
C LEU A 196 4.78 24.38 17.68
N TYR A 197 4.09 25.47 17.34
CA TYR A 197 2.75 25.40 16.74
C TYR A 197 2.78 24.65 15.40
N ASP A 198 3.78 24.90 14.56
CA ASP A 198 3.98 24.17 13.31
C ASP A 198 4.20 22.66 13.53
N ILE A 199 4.93 22.29 14.58
CA ILE A 199 5.15 20.89 14.97
C ILE A 199 3.85 20.23 15.40
N TYR A 200 3.05 20.88 16.26
CA TYR A 200 1.76 20.36 16.70
C TYR A 200 0.80 20.14 15.53
N ASN A 201 0.72 21.12 14.62
CA ASN A 201 -0.12 20.97 13.43
C ASN A 201 0.38 19.84 12.54
N CYS A 202 1.69 19.75 12.29
CA CYS A 202 2.28 18.69 11.49
C CYS A 202 1.92 17.29 12.01
N GLU A 203 2.02 17.10 13.33
CA GLU A 203 1.66 15.85 14.00
C GLU A 203 0.17 15.52 13.84
N ALA A 204 -0.72 16.47 14.14
CA ALA A 204 -2.16 16.26 14.01
C ALA A 204 -2.56 15.91 12.57
N TRP A 205 -1.91 16.53 11.58
CA TRP A 205 -2.18 16.22 10.19
C TRP A 205 -1.63 14.86 9.74
N LEU A 206 -0.47 14.44 10.26
CA LEU A 206 0.05 13.10 10.01
C LEU A 206 -0.84 12.02 10.62
N GLU A 207 -1.39 12.28 11.80
CA GLU A 207 -2.40 11.41 12.42
C GLU A 207 -3.65 11.31 11.54
N GLN A 208 -4.17 12.42 11.01
CA GLN A 208 -5.30 12.39 10.07
C GLN A 208 -4.98 11.64 8.77
N HIS A 209 -3.77 11.80 8.24
CA HIS A 209 -3.31 11.04 7.07
C HIS A 209 -3.30 9.53 7.35
N ALA A 210 -2.70 9.10 8.47
CA ALA A 210 -2.71 7.69 8.88
C ALA A 210 -4.13 7.14 9.08
N LEU A 211 -5.03 7.95 9.66
CA LEU A 211 -6.44 7.57 9.82
C LEU A 211 -7.17 7.40 8.47
N VAL A 212 -6.89 8.26 7.49
CA VAL A 212 -7.45 8.10 6.13
C VAL A 212 -6.95 6.80 5.50
N GLU A 213 -5.69 6.43 5.74
CA GLU A 213 -5.19 5.14 5.28
C GLU A 213 -5.90 3.97 5.95
N GLU A 214 -5.89 3.92 7.27
CA GLU A 214 -6.41 2.81 8.06
C GLU A 214 -7.93 2.61 7.89
N GLU A 215 -8.69 3.71 7.83
CA GLU A 215 -10.15 3.69 7.90
C GLU A 215 -10.82 3.81 6.53
N ILE A 216 -10.11 4.28 5.50
CA ILE A 216 -10.66 4.45 4.14
C ILE A 216 -9.87 3.64 3.13
N PHE A 217 -8.58 3.91 2.97
CA PHE A 217 -7.79 3.32 1.91
C PHE A 217 -7.69 1.78 2.04
N ILE A 218 -7.29 1.28 3.21
CA ILE A 218 -7.11 -0.16 3.44
C ILE A 218 -8.41 -0.96 3.28
N PRO A 219 -9.57 -0.53 3.83
CA PRO A 219 -10.84 -1.19 3.55
C PRO A 219 -11.20 -1.25 2.06
N VAL A 220 -10.91 -0.18 1.30
CA VAL A 220 -11.14 -0.15 -0.16
C VAL A 220 -10.25 -1.16 -0.88
N ILE A 221 -8.95 -1.22 -0.56
CA ILE A 221 -8.02 -2.18 -1.17
C ILE A 221 -8.40 -3.62 -0.83
N ARG A 222 -8.75 -3.91 0.44
CA ARG A 222 -9.22 -5.25 0.84
C ARG A 222 -10.44 -5.70 0.04
N ARG A 223 -11.38 -4.78 -0.22
CA ARG A 223 -12.56 -5.08 -1.03
C ARG A 223 -12.20 -5.33 -2.49
N LEU A 224 -11.26 -4.57 -3.05
CA LEU A 224 -10.72 -4.80 -4.40
C LEU A 224 -10.06 -6.18 -4.51
N GLU A 225 -9.21 -6.56 -3.55
CA GLU A 225 -8.57 -7.88 -3.51
C GLU A 225 -9.60 -9.02 -3.45
N GLN A 226 -10.64 -8.88 -2.62
CA GLN A 226 -11.71 -9.87 -2.51
C GLN A 226 -12.46 -10.04 -3.83
N LYS A 227 -12.74 -8.94 -4.53
CA LYS A 227 -13.38 -8.97 -5.86
C LYS A 227 -12.48 -9.64 -6.90
N SER A 228 -11.18 -9.33 -6.90
CA SER A 228 -10.21 -9.98 -7.80
C SER A 228 -10.17 -11.50 -7.57
N LYS A 229 -10.08 -11.93 -6.31
CA LYS A 229 -10.08 -13.36 -5.93
C LYS A 229 -11.40 -14.06 -6.30
N GLN A 230 -12.55 -13.41 -6.13
CA GLN A 230 -13.85 -13.95 -6.54
C GLN A 230 -13.98 -14.08 -8.06
N ASN A 231 -13.47 -13.11 -8.82
CA ASN A 231 -13.43 -13.18 -10.27
C ASN A 231 -12.53 -14.33 -10.74
N ASP A 232 -11.36 -14.54 -10.13
CA ASP A 232 -10.49 -15.68 -10.45
C ASP A 232 -11.17 -17.03 -10.19
N VAL A 233 -11.90 -17.16 -9.08
CA VAL A 233 -12.66 -18.38 -8.78
C VAL A 233 -13.80 -18.57 -9.77
N SER A 234 -14.53 -17.50 -10.09
CA SER A 234 -15.65 -17.54 -11.05
C SER A 234 -15.18 -17.88 -12.47
N VAL A 235 -14.01 -17.36 -12.89
CA VAL A 235 -13.37 -17.69 -14.16
C VAL A 235 -12.85 -19.12 -14.15
N LYS A 236 -12.24 -19.59 -13.06
CA LYS A 236 -11.83 -21.00 -12.91
C LYS A 236 -13.03 -21.96 -13.00
N ILE A 237 -14.13 -21.64 -12.32
CA ILE A 237 -15.37 -22.44 -12.38
C ILE A 237 -16.00 -22.38 -13.77
N SER A 238 -16.06 -21.20 -14.40
CA SER A 238 -16.58 -21.05 -15.75
C SER A 238 -15.76 -21.85 -16.76
N ASN A 239 -14.43 -21.78 -16.69
CA ASN A 239 -13.52 -22.58 -17.52
C ASN A 239 -13.64 -24.09 -17.27
N MET A 240 -13.94 -24.51 -16.04
CA MET A 240 -14.26 -25.90 -15.71
C MET A 240 -15.61 -26.37 -16.28
N ILE A 241 -16.56 -25.46 -16.51
CA ILE A 241 -17.88 -25.78 -17.08
C ILE A 241 -17.86 -25.74 -18.62
N THR A 242 -17.02 -24.89 -19.25
CA THR A 242 -16.89 -24.82 -20.72
C THR A 242 -15.94 -25.85 -21.32
N GLN A 243 -15.03 -26.45 -20.55
CA GLN A 243 -14.21 -27.55 -21.07
C GLN A 243 -14.89 -28.90 -20.85
N SER A 244 -15.41 -29.45 -21.95
CA SER A 244 -15.73 -30.88 -22.04
C SER A 244 -14.49 -31.74 -21.72
N PRO A 245 -14.64 -32.91 -21.08
CA PRO A 245 -13.57 -33.61 -20.36
C PRO A 245 -12.68 -34.45 -21.29
N LEU A 246 -11.83 -33.81 -22.10
CA LEU A 246 -10.93 -34.54 -23.01
C LEU A 246 -9.46 -34.08 -22.98
N SER A 247 -9.07 -33.10 -22.15
CA SER A 247 -7.69 -32.59 -22.10
C SER A 247 -6.90 -32.91 -20.82
N ASP A 248 -7.48 -33.63 -19.86
CA ASP A 248 -6.78 -33.99 -18.60
C ASP A 248 -5.82 -35.18 -18.73
N GLU A 249 -5.74 -35.83 -19.91
CA GLU A 249 -4.91 -37.02 -20.12
C GLU A 249 -3.52 -36.74 -20.72
N VAL A 250 -3.21 -35.49 -21.11
CA VAL A 250 -1.94 -35.17 -21.78
C VAL A 250 -0.95 -34.47 -20.84
N LEU A 251 0.26 -35.03 -20.76
CA LEU A 251 1.37 -34.43 -20.01
C LEU A 251 1.86 -33.16 -20.69
N SER A 252 2.14 -32.12 -19.90
CA SER A 252 2.82 -30.92 -20.39
C SER A 252 4.27 -31.22 -20.75
N ASP A 253 4.91 -30.37 -21.55
CA ASP A 253 6.29 -30.60 -21.97
C ASP A 253 7.26 -30.63 -20.77
N ARG A 254 7.01 -29.80 -19.75
CA ARG A 254 7.76 -29.85 -18.47
C ARG A 254 7.53 -31.13 -17.68
N GLU A 255 6.34 -31.71 -17.76
CA GLU A 255 6.06 -33.00 -17.13
C GLU A 255 6.72 -34.17 -17.88
N LYS A 256 6.87 -34.06 -19.21
CA LYS A 256 7.65 -35.01 -20.02
C LYS A 256 9.13 -34.95 -19.65
N ASP A 257 9.72 -33.76 -19.55
CA ASP A 257 11.12 -33.57 -19.13
C ASP A 257 11.39 -34.22 -17.76
N VAL A 258 10.51 -33.97 -16.78
CA VAL A 258 10.61 -34.58 -15.45
C VAL A 258 10.45 -36.10 -15.49
N ILE A 259 9.57 -36.65 -16.35
CA ILE A 259 9.44 -38.10 -16.53
C ILE A 259 10.70 -38.73 -17.11
N VAL A 260 11.37 -38.04 -18.05
CA VAL A 260 12.61 -38.51 -18.68
C VAL A 260 13.71 -38.63 -17.64
N ASP A 261 13.92 -37.61 -16.83
CA ASP A 261 14.97 -37.61 -15.82
C ASP A 261 14.69 -38.63 -14.69
N VAL A 262 13.40 -38.85 -14.35
CA VAL A 262 12.98 -39.92 -13.43
C VAL A 262 13.29 -41.30 -14.02
N ALA A 263 13.03 -41.51 -15.31
CA ALA A 263 13.31 -42.76 -16.00
C ALA A 263 14.82 -43.05 -16.11
N GLN A 264 15.67 -42.01 -16.11
CA GLN A 264 17.13 -42.12 -16.06
C GLN A 264 17.69 -42.38 -14.65
N GLY A 265 16.82 -42.42 -13.62
CA GLY A 265 17.19 -42.72 -12.24
C GLY A 265 17.71 -41.52 -11.44
N MET A 266 17.47 -40.29 -11.91
CA MET A 266 17.88 -39.08 -11.20
C MET A 266 17.03 -38.84 -9.94
N THR A 267 17.66 -38.38 -8.87
CA THR A 267 16.98 -37.94 -7.65
C THR A 267 16.30 -36.59 -7.85
N ASN A 268 15.30 -36.25 -7.02
CA ASN A 268 14.62 -34.95 -7.11
C ASN A 268 15.56 -33.74 -7.05
N LYS A 269 16.72 -33.89 -6.38
CA LYS A 269 17.74 -32.86 -6.29
C LYS A 269 18.52 -32.74 -7.60
N GLU A 270 18.92 -33.86 -8.20
CA GLU A 270 19.62 -33.87 -9.49
C GLU A 270 18.72 -33.37 -10.63
N ILE A 271 17.42 -33.72 -10.61
CA ILE A 271 16.44 -33.21 -11.58
C ILE A 271 16.28 -31.69 -11.44
N ALA A 272 16.22 -31.19 -10.20
CA ALA A 272 16.12 -29.76 -9.91
C ALA A 272 17.34 -29.00 -10.43
N ASP A 273 18.54 -29.54 -10.20
CA ASP A 273 19.80 -28.98 -10.68
C ASP A 273 19.91 -29.05 -12.21
N HIS A 274 19.45 -30.13 -12.84
CA HIS A 274 19.47 -30.35 -14.30
C HIS A 274 18.50 -29.45 -15.06
N LEU A 275 17.29 -29.26 -14.54
CA LEU A 275 16.24 -28.43 -15.14
C LEU A 275 16.27 -26.96 -14.68
N CYS A 276 17.23 -26.59 -13.82
CA CYS A 276 17.37 -25.26 -13.21
C CYS A 276 16.10 -24.77 -12.49
N ILE A 277 15.45 -25.65 -11.72
CA ILE A 277 14.23 -25.36 -10.94
C ILE A 277 14.38 -25.77 -9.48
N SER A 278 13.46 -25.34 -8.60
CA SER A 278 13.50 -25.76 -7.20
C SER A 278 13.12 -27.24 -7.02
N THR A 279 13.65 -27.90 -5.99
CA THR A 279 13.25 -29.27 -5.61
C THR A 279 11.76 -29.41 -5.31
N ASN A 280 11.15 -28.36 -4.74
CA ASN A 280 9.71 -28.30 -4.48
C ASN A 280 8.89 -28.26 -5.79
N THR A 281 9.43 -27.63 -6.83
CA THR A 281 8.83 -27.60 -8.18
C THR A 281 8.84 -28.99 -8.80
N VAL A 282 9.94 -29.75 -8.67
CA VAL A 282 10.03 -31.15 -9.13
C VAL A 282 9.01 -32.05 -8.42
N ILE A 283 8.86 -31.90 -7.09
CA ILE A 283 7.86 -32.67 -6.30
C ILE A 283 6.44 -32.38 -6.80
N THR A 284 6.14 -31.12 -7.09
CA THR A 284 4.84 -30.70 -7.64
C THR A 284 4.57 -31.31 -9.01
N HIS A 285 5.55 -31.29 -9.92
CA HIS A 285 5.43 -31.93 -11.23
C HIS A 285 5.22 -33.44 -11.13
N ARG A 286 5.98 -34.14 -10.27
CA ARG A 286 5.79 -35.58 -10.04
C ARG A 286 4.40 -35.92 -9.51
N ARG A 287 3.84 -35.09 -8.63
CA ARG A 287 2.46 -35.25 -8.13
C ARG A 287 1.43 -35.08 -9.24
N ASN A 288 1.62 -34.09 -10.11
CA ASN A 288 0.73 -33.85 -11.25
C ASN A 288 0.81 -34.97 -12.29
N ILE A 289 2.01 -35.45 -12.60
CA ILE A 289 2.23 -36.63 -13.46
C ILE A 289 1.51 -37.85 -12.89
N ALA A 290 1.71 -38.15 -11.61
CA ALA A 290 1.08 -39.31 -10.98
C ALA A 290 -0.46 -39.21 -10.98
N ARG A 291 -1.00 -37.99 -10.83
CA ARG A 291 -2.44 -37.72 -10.91
C ARG A 291 -2.98 -37.88 -12.34
N LYS A 292 -2.26 -37.38 -13.35
CA LYS A 292 -2.67 -37.44 -14.76
C LYS A 292 -2.60 -38.87 -15.32
N LEU A 293 -1.53 -39.60 -14.98
CA LEU A 293 -1.30 -40.95 -15.49
C LEU A 293 -1.93 -42.06 -14.61
N GLN A 294 -2.37 -41.72 -13.39
CA GLN A 294 -2.78 -42.69 -12.36
C GLN A 294 -1.70 -43.74 -12.06
N ILE A 295 -0.42 -43.34 -12.18
CA ILE A 295 0.76 -44.16 -11.90
C ILE A 295 1.51 -43.54 -10.72
N HIS A 296 1.58 -44.30 -9.62
CA HIS A 296 2.21 -43.83 -8.38
C HIS A 296 3.58 -44.46 -8.11
N SER A 297 4.00 -45.44 -8.90
CA SER A 297 5.29 -46.12 -8.74
C SER A 297 6.34 -45.55 -9.71
N PRO A 298 7.60 -45.32 -9.24
CA PRO A 298 8.70 -44.91 -10.12
C PRO A 298 8.92 -45.87 -11.29
N ALA A 299 8.86 -47.19 -11.03
CA ALA A 299 8.95 -48.21 -12.08
C ALA A 299 7.84 -48.10 -13.13
N GLY A 300 6.61 -47.76 -12.71
CA GLY A 300 5.50 -47.54 -13.63
C GLY A 300 5.71 -46.31 -14.51
N LEU A 301 6.30 -45.23 -13.97
CA LEU A 301 6.62 -44.02 -14.74
C LEU A 301 7.73 -44.29 -15.76
N THR A 302 8.73 -45.09 -15.41
CA THR A 302 9.78 -45.52 -16.35
C THR A 302 9.20 -46.36 -17.50
N ILE A 303 8.31 -47.31 -17.20
CA ILE A 303 7.62 -48.11 -18.23
C ILE A 303 6.80 -47.21 -19.16
N TYR A 304 6.06 -46.24 -18.60
CA TYR A 304 5.30 -45.28 -19.38
C TYR A 304 6.19 -44.44 -20.32
N ALA A 305 7.35 -44.00 -19.85
CA ALA A 305 8.32 -43.22 -20.64
C ALA A 305 8.85 -44.01 -21.84
N ILE A 306 9.12 -45.30 -21.67
CA ILE A 306 9.57 -46.19 -22.74
C ILE A 306 8.46 -46.43 -23.77
N VAL A 307 7.24 -46.77 -23.30
CA VAL A 307 6.10 -47.09 -24.18
C VAL A 307 5.68 -45.90 -25.05
N ASN A 308 5.82 -44.67 -24.53
CA ASN A 308 5.47 -43.45 -25.25
C ASN A 308 6.64 -42.82 -26.02
N ASN A 309 7.75 -43.55 -26.21
CA ASN A 309 8.95 -43.08 -26.91
C ASN A 309 9.56 -41.78 -26.34
N LEU A 310 9.41 -41.54 -25.04
CA LEU A 310 10.05 -40.41 -24.36
C LEU A 310 11.50 -40.72 -24.00
N VAL A 311 11.84 -42.01 -23.81
CA VAL A 311 13.17 -42.50 -23.43
C VAL A 311 13.50 -43.80 -24.17
N ASP A 312 14.71 -43.92 -24.70
CA ASP A 312 15.22 -45.16 -25.31
C ASP A 312 15.63 -46.15 -24.21
N ILE A 313 15.30 -47.43 -24.37
CA ILE A 313 15.61 -48.51 -23.42
C ILE A 313 17.12 -48.63 -23.11
N SER A 314 17.99 -48.17 -24.02
CA SER A 314 19.43 -48.13 -23.84
C SER A 314 19.93 -47.06 -22.86
N SER A 315 19.10 -46.07 -22.53
CA SER A 315 19.45 -44.94 -21.64
C SER A 315 18.96 -45.11 -20.19
N VAL A 316 18.23 -46.20 -19.91
CA VAL A 316 17.68 -46.50 -18.58
C VAL A 316 18.69 -47.34 -17.79
N LYS A 317 19.15 -46.83 -16.65
CA LYS A 317 19.93 -47.63 -15.68
C LYS A 317 18.97 -48.54 -14.92
N LEU A 318 18.96 -49.82 -15.26
CA LEU A 318 18.24 -50.89 -14.53
C LEU A 318 18.88 -51.18 -13.16
#